data_AF-A0A842UB46-F1
#
_entry.id   AF-A0A842UB46-F1
#
_cell.length_a   1.000
_cell.length_b   1.000
_cell.length_c   1.000
_cell.angle_alpha   90.00
_cell.angle_beta   90.00
_cell.angle_gamma   90.00
#
_symmetry.space_group_name_H-M   'P 1'
#
loop_
_entity.id
_entity.type
_entity.pdbx_description
1 polymer ?
#
loop_
_entity_poly.entity_id
_entity_poly.type
_entity_poly.pdbx_seq_one_letter_code
_entity_poly.pdbx_strand_id
1 'polypeptide(L)'
;MRKTMTEEEYEVMRKAVETDTPMDRKYLENTFKKAMQGFRKISEDIWRVEVIREYFWHRHEENLSKDLPPMVKRLCLVREGTLVKQFGKAFKVVFEDGETRIITPLYKDAKVGDKVMVHYGHAAEKV
;
A
#
# COMPACT_ATOMS: atom_id res chain seq x y z
N MET A 1 9.34 14.02 -19.29
CA MET A 1 8.90 12.74 -19.91
C MET A 1 8.59 11.76 -18.80
N ARG A 2 7.39 11.18 -18.73
CA ARG A 2 7.07 10.11 -17.77
C ARG A 2 7.78 8.85 -18.26
N LYS A 3 8.75 8.31 -17.52
CA LYS A 3 9.39 7.03 -17.87
C LYS A 3 8.34 5.94 -17.71
N THR A 4 8.01 5.25 -18.79
CA THR A 4 7.17 4.04 -18.75
C THR A 4 8.04 2.90 -18.21
N MET A 5 7.49 2.11 -17.29
CA MET A 5 8.14 0.90 -16.77
C MET A 5 8.43 -0.06 -17.93
N THR A 6 9.62 -0.64 -17.97
CA THR A 6 9.95 -1.67 -18.97
C THR A 6 9.33 -3.02 -18.59
N GLU A 7 9.21 -3.92 -19.56
CA GLU A 7 8.76 -5.31 -19.31
C GLU A 7 9.67 -6.01 -18.30
N GLU A 8 10.98 -5.77 -18.39
CA GLU A 8 11.95 -6.31 -17.44
C GLU A 8 11.75 -5.79 -16.01
N GLU A 9 11.52 -4.47 -15.86
CA GLU A 9 11.21 -3.86 -14.57
C GLU A 9 9.90 -4.42 -13.97
N TYR A 10 8.90 -4.67 -14.83
CA TYR A 10 7.65 -5.32 -14.44
C TYR A 10 7.88 -6.75 -13.94
N GLU A 11 8.62 -7.56 -14.70
CA GLU A 11 8.89 -8.95 -14.36
C GLU A 11 9.70 -9.12 -13.07
N VAL A 12 10.65 -8.21 -12.80
CA VAL A 12 11.36 -8.17 -11.51
C VAL A 12 10.38 -7.90 -10.36
N MET A 13 9.52 -6.91 -10.50
CA MET A 13 8.53 -6.58 -9.46
C MET A 13 7.52 -7.72 -9.25
N ARG A 14 7.03 -8.33 -10.34
CA ARG A 14 6.10 -9.45 -10.30
C ARG A 14 6.69 -10.64 -9.54
N LYS A 15 7.93 -11.04 -9.88
CA LYS A 15 8.62 -12.14 -9.20
C LYS A 15 8.86 -11.86 -7.73
N ALA A 16 9.23 -10.62 -7.38
CA ALA A 16 9.43 -10.24 -5.97
C ALA A 16 8.15 -10.44 -5.15
N VAL A 17 7.00 -10.03 -5.69
CA VAL A 17 5.68 -10.24 -5.05
C VAL A 17 5.31 -11.72 -4.97
N GLU A 18 5.50 -12.49 -6.04
CA GLU A 18 5.12 -13.91 -6.09
C GLU A 18 5.95 -14.80 -5.15
N THR A 19 7.18 -14.39 -4.86
CA THR A 19 8.13 -15.17 -4.06
C THR A 19 8.34 -14.62 -2.65
N ASP A 20 7.59 -13.58 -2.26
CA ASP A 20 7.79 -12.86 -0.99
C ASP A 20 9.24 -12.41 -0.79
N THR A 21 9.93 -12.06 -1.89
CA THR A 21 11.33 -11.61 -1.86
C THR A 21 11.37 -10.10 -1.68
N PRO A 22 12.06 -9.56 -0.65
CA PRO A 22 12.23 -8.13 -0.49
C PRO A 22 12.91 -7.51 -1.70
N MET A 23 12.36 -6.40 -2.20
CA MET A 23 13.01 -5.64 -3.27
C MET A 23 14.19 -4.83 -2.74
N ASP A 24 15.19 -4.63 -3.61
CA ASP A 24 16.33 -3.78 -3.30
C ASP A 24 15.91 -2.33 -3.03
N ARG A 25 16.48 -1.73 -1.99
CA ARG A 25 16.18 -0.37 -1.54
C ARG A 25 16.54 0.67 -2.61
N LYS A 26 17.69 0.52 -3.25
CA LYS A 26 18.15 1.46 -4.29
C LYS A 26 17.24 1.40 -5.51
N TYR A 27 16.76 0.21 -5.88
CA TYR A 27 15.73 0.06 -6.91
C TYR A 27 14.45 0.81 -6.54
N LEU A 28 13.91 0.59 -5.33
CA LEU A 28 12.72 1.29 -4.83
C LEU A 28 12.89 2.82 -4.85
N GLU A 29 14.05 3.31 -4.40
CA GLU A 29 14.35 4.75 -4.38
C GLU A 29 14.37 5.37 -5.78
N ASN A 30 14.95 4.65 -6.75
CA ASN A 30 15.04 5.11 -8.13
C ASN A 30 13.70 5.07 -8.87
N THR A 31 12.85 4.10 -8.55
CA THR A 31 11.54 3.90 -9.16
C THR A 31 10.50 4.88 -8.57
N PHE A 32 10.49 5.06 -7.25
CA PHE A 32 9.46 5.81 -6.54
C PHE A 32 9.94 7.16 -6.00
N LYS A 33 10.65 7.95 -6.83
CA LYS A 33 11.30 9.22 -6.43
C LYS A 33 10.38 10.18 -5.68
N LYS A 34 9.11 10.31 -6.10
CA LYS A 34 8.15 11.19 -5.43
C LYS A 34 7.78 10.72 -4.02
N ALA A 35 7.62 9.40 -3.83
CA ALA A 35 7.41 8.83 -2.51
C ALA A 35 8.65 9.04 -1.62
N MET A 36 9.85 8.85 -2.16
CA MET A 36 11.11 9.11 -1.45
C MET A 36 11.23 10.55 -0.97
N GLN A 37 10.84 11.52 -1.80
CA GLN A 37 10.76 12.93 -1.38
C GLN A 37 9.78 13.13 -0.23
N GLY A 38 8.65 12.42 -0.24
CA GLY A 38 7.68 12.42 0.85
C GLY A 38 8.26 11.88 2.16
N PHE A 39 8.91 10.71 2.12
CA PHE A 39 9.57 10.13 3.30
C PHE A 39 10.67 11.05 3.86
N ARG A 40 11.46 11.68 2.99
CA ARG A 40 12.54 12.61 3.40
C ARG A 40 12.04 13.88 4.09
N LYS A 41 10.76 14.22 3.99
CA LYS A 41 10.15 15.29 4.80
C LYS A 41 9.91 14.89 6.26
N ILE A 42 9.90 13.58 6.55
CA ILE A 42 9.70 13.02 7.89
C ILE A 42 11.06 12.77 8.55
N SER A 43 12.00 12.16 7.82
CA SER A 43 13.28 11.68 8.35
C SER A 43 14.31 11.47 7.24
N GLU A 44 15.60 11.66 7.54
CA GLU A 44 16.69 11.31 6.63
C GLU A 44 16.85 9.79 6.47
N ASP A 45 16.67 9.05 7.57
CA ASP A 45 16.57 7.59 7.55
C ASP A 45 15.12 7.19 7.24
N ILE A 46 14.85 6.99 5.95
CA ILE A 46 13.51 6.72 5.40
C ILE A 46 13.06 5.27 5.58
N TRP A 47 13.97 4.36 5.92
CA TRP A 47 13.70 2.92 5.97
C TRP A 47 13.28 2.41 7.35
N ARG A 48 13.15 3.31 8.32
CA ARG A 48 12.57 3.02 9.63
C ARG A 48 11.07 2.78 9.50
N VAL A 49 10.56 1.74 10.17
CA VAL A 49 9.15 1.34 10.09
C VAL A 49 8.22 2.48 10.51
N GLU A 50 8.61 3.27 11.50
CA GLU A 50 7.84 4.40 12.01
C GLU A 50 7.70 5.50 10.95
N VAL A 51 8.75 5.74 10.15
CA VAL A 51 8.74 6.71 9.05
C VAL A 51 7.85 6.22 7.91
N ILE A 52 7.91 4.91 7.63
CA ILE A 52 7.07 4.30 6.61
C ILE A 52 5.59 4.40 7.00
N ARG A 53 5.26 4.06 8.26
CA ARG A 53 3.90 4.20 8.82
C ARG A 53 3.40 5.63 8.77
N GLU A 54 4.17 6.58 9.32
CA GLU A 54 3.82 8.01 9.34
C GLU A 54 3.49 8.52 7.93
N TYR A 55 4.32 8.18 6.94
CA TYR A 55 4.06 8.57 5.57
C TYR A 55 2.76 7.99 5.03
N PHE A 56 2.57 6.67 5.14
CA PHE A 56 1.43 5.99 4.54
C PHE A 56 0.10 6.35 5.22
N TRP A 57 0.10 6.48 6.55
CA TRP A 57 -1.10 6.77 7.33
C TRP A 57 -1.52 8.23 7.26
N HIS A 58 -0.55 9.16 7.19
CA HIS A 58 -0.86 10.58 7.40
C HIS A 58 -0.49 11.50 6.24
N ARG A 59 0.42 11.10 5.34
CA ARG A 59 1.02 12.02 4.34
C ARG A 59 0.97 11.52 2.90
N HIS A 60 0.52 10.29 2.68
CA HIS A 60 0.54 9.69 1.36
C HIS A 60 -0.38 10.43 0.39
N GLU A 61 -1.54 10.88 0.86
CA GLU A 61 -2.51 11.64 0.09
C GLU A 61 -1.91 12.93 -0.51
N GLU A 62 -1.09 13.65 0.26
CA GLU A 62 -0.43 14.88 -0.20
C GLU A 62 0.47 14.65 -1.42
N ASN A 63 0.93 13.41 -1.60
CA ASN A 63 1.85 13.03 -2.65
C ASN A 63 1.16 12.36 -3.85
N LEU A 64 -0.15 12.14 -3.80
CA LEU A 64 -0.92 11.66 -4.94
C LEU A 64 -0.99 12.72 -6.04
N SER A 65 -0.93 12.29 -7.31
CA SER A 65 -1.16 13.21 -8.43
C SER A 65 -2.65 13.59 -8.48
N LYS A 66 -2.91 14.89 -8.66
CA LYS A 66 -4.28 15.40 -8.81
C LYS A 66 -4.99 14.83 -10.05
N ASP A 67 -4.23 14.39 -11.04
CA ASP A 67 -4.73 13.86 -12.31
C ASP A 67 -5.06 12.35 -12.25
N LEU A 68 -4.83 11.70 -11.10
CA LEU A 68 -5.19 10.29 -10.96
C LEU A 68 -6.72 10.12 -11.00
N PRO A 69 -7.23 9.08 -11.69
CA PRO A 69 -8.65 8.74 -11.65
C PRO A 69 -9.13 8.53 -10.21
N PRO A 70 -10.38 8.89 -9.87
CA PRO A 70 -10.90 8.77 -8.50
C PRO A 70 -10.74 7.37 -7.89
N MET A 71 -10.96 6.34 -8.69
CA MET A 71 -10.77 4.94 -8.26
C MET A 71 -9.32 4.63 -7.89
N VAL A 72 -8.36 5.12 -8.68
CA VAL A 72 -6.93 4.93 -8.41
C VAL A 72 -6.52 5.66 -7.14
N LYS A 73 -6.97 6.91 -6.96
CA LYS A 73 -6.74 7.66 -5.71
C LYS A 73 -7.27 6.88 -4.51
N ARG A 74 -8.51 6.37 -4.60
CA ARG A 74 -9.13 5.58 -3.52
C ARG A 74 -8.33 4.33 -3.16
N LEU A 75 -7.73 3.65 -4.15
CA LEU A 75 -6.87 2.50 -3.90
C LEU A 75 -5.54 2.89 -3.26
N CYS A 76 -4.99 4.07 -3.57
CA CYS A 76 -3.75 4.53 -2.96
C CYS A 76 -3.93 5.08 -1.54
N LEU A 77 -5.13 5.49 -1.14
CA LEU A 77 -5.36 5.95 0.23
C LEU A 77 -5.27 4.78 1.21
N VAL A 78 -4.59 5.00 2.33
CA VAL A 78 -4.61 4.07 3.46
C VAL A 78 -5.82 4.38 4.31
N ARG A 79 -6.66 3.38 4.55
CA ARG A 79 -7.96 3.57 5.18
C ARG A 79 -8.20 2.54 6.27
N GLU A 80 -8.69 3.00 7.42
CA GLU A 80 -9.18 2.10 8.47
C GLU A 80 -10.50 1.45 8.02
N GLY A 81 -10.58 0.14 8.10
CA GLY A 81 -11.80 -0.63 7.85
C GLY A 81 -11.91 -1.83 8.79
N THR A 82 -13.12 -2.39 8.88
CA THR A 82 -13.39 -3.58 9.70
C THR A 82 -13.61 -4.80 8.81
N LEU A 83 -12.94 -5.91 9.13
CA LEU A 83 -13.17 -7.19 8.45
C LEU A 83 -14.51 -7.78 8.91
N VAL A 84 -15.52 -7.83 8.04
CA VAL A 84 -16.87 -8.26 8.43
C VAL A 84 -17.25 -9.65 7.96
N LYS A 85 -16.54 -10.19 6.95
CA LYS A 85 -16.82 -11.53 6.42
C LYS A 85 -15.60 -12.09 5.69
N GLN A 86 -15.39 -13.40 5.79
CA GLN A 86 -14.34 -14.12 5.07
C GLN A 86 -14.93 -14.99 3.95
N PHE A 87 -14.25 -15.02 2.79
CA PHE A 87 -14.59 -15.82 1.62
C PHE A 87 -13.31 -16.51 1.11
N GLY A 88 -13.02 -17.72 1.61
CA GLY A 88 -11.74 -18.38 1.32
C GLY A 88 -10.57 -17.51 1.81
N LYS A 89 -9.72 -17.06 0.88
CA LYS A 89 -8.58 -16.17 1.16
C LYS A 89 -8.93 -14.67 1.17
N ALA A 90 -10.11 -14.31 0.66
CA ALA A 90 -10.56 -12.93 0.57
C ALA A 90 -11.38 -12.52 1.81
N PHE A 91 -11.39 -11.22 2.10
CA PHE A 91 -12.25 -10.64 3.14
C PHE A 91 -13.12 -9.54 2.56
N LYS A 92 -14.33 -9.39 3.09
CA LYS A 92 -15.13 -8.18 2.96
C LYS A 92 -14.73 -7.20 4.05
N VAL A 93 -14.42 -5.98 3.64
CA VAL A 93 -14.07 -4.87 4.53
C VAL A 93 -15.16 -3.81 4.42
N VAL A 94 -15.59 -3.30 5.57
CA VAL A 94 -16.46 -2.13 5.67
C VAL A 94 -15.63 -0.95 6.16
N PHE A 95 -15.65 0.11 5.39
CA PHE A 95 -15.16 1.44 5.74
C PHE A 95 -16.35 2.32 6.13
N GLU A 96 -16.07 3.53 6.62
CA GLU A 96 -17.12 4.52 6.94
C GLU A 96 -17.99 4.89 5.72
N ASP A 97 -17.39 4.97 4.52
CA ASP A 97 -18.05 5.45 3.29
C ASP A 97 -18.51 4.33 2.33
N GLY A 98 -18.39 3.06 2.74
CA GLY A 98 -18.76 1.94 1.89
C GLY A 98 -17.98 0.65 2.17
N GLU A 99 -18.06 -0.30 1.26
CA GLU A 99 -17.49 -1.64 1.44
C GLU A 99 -16.75 -2.12 0.19
N THR A 100 -15.77 -3.00 0.39
CA THR A 100 -15.05 -3.67 -0.71
C THR A 100 -14.64 -5.09 -0.34
N ARG A 101 -14.14 -5.84 -1.33
CA ARG A 101 -13.43 -7.10 -1.12
C ARG A 101 -11.93 -6.87 -1.22
N ILE A 102 -11.18 -7.42 -0.28
CA ILE A 102 -9.71 -7.46 -0.32
C ILE A 102 -9.24 -8.88 -0.56
N ILE A 103 -8.19 -9.05 -1.37
CA ILE A 103 -7.84 -10.36 -1.92
C ILE A 103 -7.05 -11.19 -0.89
N THR A 104 -6.22 -10.58 -0.05
CA THR A 104 -5.59 -11.24 1.11
C THR A 104 -5.00 -10.19 2.08
N PRO A 105 -5.15 -10.34 3.40
CA PRO A 105 -4.40 -9.57 4.40
C PRO A 105 -2.91 -9.94 4.36
N LEU A 106 -2.04 -8.93 4.40
CA LEU A 106 -0.58 -9.11 4.42
C LEU A 106 -0.07 -9.49 5.82
N TYR A 107 -0.91 -9.41 6.85
CA TYR A 107 -0.62 -9.86 8.21
C TYR A 107 -1.26 -11.24 8.48
N LYS A 108 -0.53 -12.12 9.17
CA LYS A 108 -0.75 -13.58 9.15
C LYS A 108 -1.97 -14.09 9.92
N ASP A 109 -2.55 -13.29 10.80
CA ASP A 109 -3.59 -13.70 11.77
C ASP A 109 -4.91 -12.92 11.63
N ALA A 110 -5.16 -12.36 10.44
CA ALA A 110 -6.37 -11.62 10.15
C ALA A 110 -7.65 -12.44 10.35
N LYS A 111 -8.61 -11.87 11.07
CA LYS A 111 -9.91 -12.49 11.35
C LYS A 111 -11.06 -11.49 11.29
N VAL A 112 -12.27 -12.02 11.10
CA VAL A 112 -13.51 -11.21 11.18
C VAL A 112 -13.59 -10.52 12.54
N GLY A 113 -13.91 -9.23 12.53
CA GLY A 113 -13.93 -8.33 13.69
C GLY A 113 -12.68 -7.46 13.84
N ASP A 114 -11.57 -7.80 13.16
CA ASP A 114 -10.37 -6.97 13.21
C ASP A 114 -10.59 -5.62 12.52
N LYS A 115 -10.04 -4.56 13.12
CA LYS A 115 -9.81 -3.27 12.49
C LYS A 115 -8.45 -3.29 11.79
N VAL A 116 -8.41 -2.81 10.56
CA VAL A 116 -7.23 -2.90 9.70
C VAL A 116 -7.02 -1.65 8.89
N MET A 117 -5.76 -1.34 8.61
CA MET A 117 -5.36 -0.35 7.61
C MET A 117 -5.26 -1.02 6.25
N VAL A 118 -6.13 -0.62 5.32
CA VAL A 118 -6.19 -1.14 3.95
C VAL A 118 -5.47 -0.19 3.00
N HIS A 119 -4.58 -0.72 2.18
CA HIS A 119 -3.91 -0.02 1.09
C HIS A 119 -3.95 -0.89 -0.17
N TYR A 120 -4.34 -0.30 -1.30
CA TYR A 120 -4.38 -0.96 -2.61
C TYR A 120 -5.16 -2.30 -2.65
N GLY A 121 -6.22 -2.41 -1.86
CA GLY A 121 -7.02 -3.64 -1.78
C GLY A 121 -6.40 -4.75 -0.95
N HIS A 122 -5.41 -4.42 -0.10
CA HIS A 122 -4.79 -5.33 0.86
C HIS A 122 -4.88 -4.75 2.28
N ALA A 123 -5.19 -5.58 3.27
CA ALA A 123 -5.04 -5.20 4.67
C ALA A 123 -3.57 -5.32 5.06
N ALA A 124 -2.90 -4.19 5.28
CA ALA A 124 -1.45 -4.14 5.51
C ALA A 124 -1.10 -4.30 7.00
N GLU A 125 -1.92 -3.74 7.89
CA GLU A 125 -1.65 -3.68 9.31
C GLU A 125 -2.96 -3.75 10.11
N LYS A 126 -2.91 -4.38 11.29
CA LYS A 126 -3.99 -4.39 12.27
C LYS A 126 -3.88 -3.17 13.18
N VAL A 127 -5.03 -2.53 13.47
CA VAL A 127 -5.14 -1.40 14.41
C VAL A 127 -5.38 -1.93 15.83
#